data_AF-A0A957H4Z7-F1
#
_entry.id   AF-A0A957H4Z7-F1
#
_cell.length_a   1.000
_cell.length_b   1.000
_cell.length_c   1.000
_cell.angle_alpha   90.00
_cell.angle_beta   90.00
_cell.angle_gamma   90.00
#
_symmetry.space_group_name_H-M   'P 1'
#
loop_
_entity.id
_entity.type
_entity.pdbx_description
1 polymer ?
#
loop_
_entity_poly.entity_id
_entity_poly.type
_entity_poly.pdbx_seq_one_letter_code
_entity_poly.pdbx_strand_id
1 'polypeptide(L)'
;MQIQILEASEADFPVVQNLVRFYVYDMAETMGWPCPEDGLYGGCDDLPEYWWPGSTPAELEAISQKLAIVIPYNQHFERWPAGHRGHPFVIRVNGELAGFAMVKQMTG
;
A
#
# COMPACT_ATOMS: atom_id res chain seq x y z
N MET A 1 14.30 4.36 19.67
CA MET A 1 13.61 4.23 18.37
C MET A 1 12.16 3.89 18.65
N GLN A 2 11.24 4.80 18.34
CA GLN A 2 9.80 4.59 18.52
C GLN A 2 9.16 4.37 17.16
N ILE A 3 8.52 3.23 16.96
CA ILE A 3 7.83 2.88 15.71
C ILE A 3 6.33 2.90 15.97
N GLN A 4 5.57 3.55 15.09
CA GLN A 4 4.12 3.60 15.13
C GLN A 4 3.56 3.15 13.78
N ILE A 5 2.54 2.31 13.82
CA ILE A 5 1.75 1.92 12.66
C ILE A 5 0.36 2.48 12.91
N LEU A 6 -0.05 3.42 12.07
CA LEU A 6 -1.33 4.11 12.20
C LEU A 6 -2.14 3.81 10.95
N GLU A 7 -3.44 3.61 11.10
CA GLU A 7 -4.33 3.56 9.94
C GLU A 7 -4.20 4.87 9.17
N ALA A 8 -4.07 4.78 7.85
CA ALA A 8 -3.95 5.94 7.00
C ALA A 8 -5.30 6.66 6.91
N SER A 9 -5.25 7.99 6.95
CA SER A 9 -6.41 8.84 6.70
C SER A 9 -6.50 9.25 5.24
N GLU A 10 -7.63 9.81 4.82
CA GLU A 10 -7.76 10.44 3.49
C GLU A 10 -6.68 11.48 3.19
N ALA A 11 -6.18 12.19 4.21
CA ALA A 11 -5.10 13.17 4.05
C ALA A 11 -3.75 12.52 3.71
N ASP A 12 -3.56 11.24 4.02
CA ASP A 12 -2.33 10.50 3.72
C ASP A 12 -2.32 9.95 2.29
N PHE A 13 -3.48 9.85 1.63
CA PHE A 13 -3.61 9.30 0.28
C PHE A 13 -2.61 9.89 -0.75
N PRO A 14 -2.52 11.22 -0.95
CA PRO A 14 -1.60 11.78 -1.95
C PRO A 14 -0.13 11.50 -1.61
N VAL A 15 0.20 11.37 -0.33
CA VAL A 15 1.55 11.03 0.10
C VAL A 15 1.86 9.57 -0.21
N VAL A 16 0.96 8.65 0.14
CA VAL A 16 1.12 7.22 -0.15
C VAL A 16 1.14 6.97 -1.67
N GLN A 17 0.31 7.66 -2.44
CA GLN A 17 0.31 7.57 -3.90
C GLN A 17 1.69 7.90 -4.49
N ASN A 18 2.37 8.91 -3.97
CA ASN A 18 3.73 9.24 -4.39
C ASN A 18 4.77 8.22 -3.90
N LEU A 19 4.62 7.71 -2.68
CA LEU A 19 5.52 6.69 -2.14
C LEU A 19 5.47 5.37 -2.92
N VAL A 20 4.30 4.95 -3.39
CA VAL A 20 4.13 3.76 -4.24
C VAL A 20 5.00 3.84 -5.50
N ARG A 21 5.13 5.04 -6.11
CA ARG A 21 5.94 5.22 -7.34
C ARG A 21 7.41 4.90 -7.12
N PHE A 22 7.96 5.23 -5.94
CA PHE A 22 9.35 4.90 -5.60
C PHE A 22 9.56 3.38 -5.43
N TYR A 23 8.56 2.67 -4.91
CA TYR A 23 8.61 1.21 -4.86
C TYR A 23 8.53 0.59 -6.26
N VAL A 24 7.64 1.09 -7.11
CA VAL A 24 7.53 0.62 -8.49
C VAL A 24 8.84 0.88 -9.25
N TYR A 25 9.48 2.02 -9.03
CA TYR A 25 10.81 2.33 -9.55
C TYR A 25 11.87 1.31 -9.12
N ASP A 26 11.96 1.01 -7.82
CA ASP A 26 12.93 0.04 -7.28
C ASP A 26 12.71 -1.37 -7.87
N MET A 27 11.44 -1.76 -8.04
CA MET A 27 11.08 -3.02 -8.65
C MET A 27 11.25 -3.05 -10.18
N ALA A 28 11.23 -1.90 -10.86
CA ALA A 28 11.21 -1.83 -12.31
C ALA A 28 12.42 -2.48 -12.95
N GLU A 29 13.62 -2.33 -12.36
CA GLU A 29 14.84 -2.99 -12.83
C GLU A 29 14.70 -4.52 -12.78
N THR A 30 14.27 -5.04 -11.62
CA THR A 30 14.12 -6.49 -11.42
C THR A 30 13.01 -7.08 -12.29
N MET A 31 11.93 -6.33 -12.49
CA MET A 31 10.75 -6.77 -13.24
C MET A 31 10.83 -6.46 -14.74
N GLY A 32 11.87 -5.76 -15.20
CA GLY A 32 12.03 -5.34 -16.59
C GLY A 32 10.97 -4.33 -17.05
N TRP A 33 10.39 -3.54 -16.14
CA TRP A 33 9.40 -2.53 -16.49
C TRP A 33 10.06 -1.31 -17.12
N PRO A 34 9.49 -0.76 -18.21
CA PRO A 34 10.05 0.41 -18.85
C PRO A 34 9.93 1.64 -17.94
N CYS A 35 10.99 2.44 -17.89
CA CYS A 35 10.94 3.76 -17.28
C CYS A 35 10.12 4.71 -18.18
N PRO A 36 9.04 5.34 -17.69
CA PRO A 36 8.30 6.34 -18.44
C PRO A 36 9.16 7.58 -18.77
N GLU A 37 8.82 8.31 -19.84
CA GLU A 37 9.55 9.53 -20.26
C GLU A 37 9.46 10.68 -19.25
N ASP A 38 8.36 10.77 -18.50
CA ASP A 38 8.15 11.77 -17.46
C ASP A 38 8.75 11.36 -16.10
N GLY A 39 9.29 10.14 -15.99
CA GLY A 39 9.81 9.57 -14.75
C GLY A 39 8.75 9.23 -13.70
N LEU A 40 7.46 9.39 -14.02
CA LEU A 40 6.35 9.15 -13.11
C LEU A 40 5.83 7.72 -13.26
N TYR A 41 6.52 6.76 -12.62
CA TYR A 41 6.08 5.37 -12.58
C TYR A 41 4.60 5.25 -12.17
N GLY A 42 3.87 4.41 -12.92
CA GLY A 42 2.45 4.13 -12.71
C GLY A 42 2.21 3.11 -11.59
N GLY A 43 1.10 2.37 -11.68
CA GLY A 43 0.71 1.37 -10.66
C GLY A 43 0.09 1.97 -9.40
N CYS A 44 0.01 3.29 -9.31
CA CYS A 44 -0.77 4.01 -8.32
C CYS A 44 -2.19 4.36 -8.79
N ASP A 45 -2.52 4.12 -10.06
CA ASP A 45 -3.82 4.48 -10.64
C ASP A 45 -4.94 3.58 -10.11
N ASP A 46 -4.62 2.33 -9.78
CA ASP A 46 -5.54 1.39 -9.13
C ASP A 46 -5.55 1.54 -7.60
N LEU A 47 -4.66 2.36 -7.02
CA LEU A 47 -4.58 2.56 -5.57
C LEU A 47 -5.92 2.95 -4.92
N PRO A 48 -6.78 3.81 -5.53
CA PRO A 48 -8.12 4.08 -5.02
C PRO A 48 -9.00 2.85 -4.87
N GLU A 49 -8.83 1.80 -5.70
CA GLU A 49 -9.60 0.55 -5.58
C GLU A 49 -9.26 -0.20 -4.28
N TYR A 50 -8.06 0.02 -3.74
CA TYR A 50 -7.55 -0.62 -2.53
C TYR A 50 -7.54 0.30 -1.32
N TRP A 51 -8.00 1.55 -1.45
CA TRP A 51 -7.95 2.55 -0.37
C TRP A 51 -9.25 2.57 0.43
N TRP A 52 -9.33 1.76 1.49
CA TRP A 52 -10.53 1.69 2.34
C TRP A 52 -10.21 2.00 3.82
N PRO A 53 -9.97 3.27 4.18
CA PRO A 53 -9.75 3.67 5.56
C PRO A 53 -11.05 3.61 6.38
N GLY A 54 -10.92 3.55 7.71
CA GLY A 54 -12.04 3.46 8.64
C GLY A 54 -12.34 2.03 9.10
N SER A 55 -11.30 1.23 9.24
CA SER A 55 -11.35 -0.14 9.74
C SER A 55 -11.87 -0.15 11.17
N THR A 56 -12.83 -1.03 11.44
CA THR A 56 -13.28 -1.29 12.80
C THR A 56 -12.15 -1.90 13.63
N PRO A 57 -12.17 -1.74 14.97
CA PRO A 57 -11.17 -2.39 15.84
C PRO A 57 -11.08 -3.92 15.63
N ALA A 58 -12.19 -4.57 15.28
CA ALA A 58 -12.21 -6.00 14.98
C ALA A 58 -11.52 -6.35 13.66
N GLU A 59 -11.65 -5.52 12.62
CA GLU A 59 -10.93 -5.68 11.36
C GLU A 59 -9.43 -5.46 11.56
N LEU A 60 -9.04 -4.44 12.32
CA LEU A 60 -7.64 -4.18 12.66
C LEU A 60 -6.99 -5.34 13.42
N GLU A 61 -7.70 -5.93 14.39
CA GLU A 61 -7.23 -7.11 15.13
C GLU A 61 -7.02 -8.31 14.17
N ALA A 62 -7.98 -8.57 13.27
CA ALA A 62 -7.89 -9.64 12.29
C ALA A 62 -6.72 -9.44 11.30
N ILE A 63 -6.46 -8.20 10.90
CA ILE A 63 -5.38 -7.82 9.97
C ILE A 63 -4.00 -7.93 10.63
N SER A 64 -3.91 -7.59 11.92
CA SER A 64 -2.64 -7.59 12.68
C SER A 64 -1.94 -8.96 12.71
N GLN A 65 -2.71 -10.04 12.57
CA GLN A 65 -2.19 -11.41 12.64
C GLN A 65 -1.55 -11.90 11.33
N LYS A 66 -1.74 -11.19 10.20
CA LYS A 66 -1.15 -11.51 8.89
C LYS A 66 -0.90 -10.23 8.09
N LEU A 67 0.24 -9.57 8.34
CA LEU A 67 0.69 -8.46 7.50
C LEU A 67 1.33 -9.00 6.21
N ALA A 68 0.73 -8.66 5.05
CA ALA A 68 1.40 -8.69 3.77
C ALA A 68 1.40 -7.25 3.23
N ILE A 69 2.57 -6.68 2.95
CA ILE A 69 2.68 -5.43 2.22
C ILE A 69 2.37 -5.76 0.76
N VAL A 70 1.20 -5.37 0.28
CA VAL A 70 0.78 -5.64 -1.10
C VAL A 70 0.82 -4.35 -1.88
N ILE A 71 1.76 -4.23 -2.81
CA ILE A 71 1.80 -3.09 -3.72
C ILE A 71 1.08 -3.51 -5.00
N PRO A 72 -0.01 -2.81 -5.39
CA PRO A 72 -0.82 -3.19 -6.52
C PRO A 72 -0.12 -2.81 -7.83
N TYR A 73 0.92 -3.53 -8.21
CA TYR A 73 1.32 -3.59 -9.61
C TYR A 73 2.12 -4.84 -9.90
N ASN A 74 1.47 -5.82 -10.54
CA ASN A 74 2.16 -6.85 -11.30
C ASN A 74 1.16 -7.49 -12.27
N GLN A 75 1.57 -7.65 -13.52
CA GLN A 75 0.85 -8.49 -14.49
C GLN A 75 0.83 -9.98 -14.06
N HIS A 76 1.54 -10.33 -12.98
CA HIS A 76 1.63 -11.67 -12.39
C HIS A 76 1.19 -11.81 -10.93
N PHE A 77 0.78 -10.74 -10.23
CA PHE A 77 0.04 -10.89 -8.97
C PHE A 77 -1.44 -10.89 -9.30
N GLU A 78 -2.17 -11.90 -8.85
CA GLU A 78 -3.63 -11.96 -9.01
C GLU A 78 -4.23 -10.63 -8.54
N ARG A 79 -4.94 -9.95 -9.45
CA ARG A 79 -5.81 -8.83 -9.09
C ARG A 79 -6.65 -9.27 -7.90
N TRP A 80 -6.83 -8.41 -6.91
CA TRP A 80 -7.59 -8.82 -5.73
C TRP A 80 -8.98 -9.29 -6.18
N PRO A 81 -9.49 -10.41 -5.65
CA PRO A 81 -10.81 -10.88 -6.04
C PRO A 81 -11.83 -9.79 -5.74
N ALA A 82 -12.83 -9.64 -6.62
CA ALA A 82 -13.87 -8.64 -6.47
C ALA A 82 -14.47 -8.67 -5.05
N GLY A 83 -14.59 -7.49 -4.42
CA GLY A 83 -15.14 -7.33 -3.07
C GLY A 83 -14.12 -7.37 -1.92
N HIS A 84 -12.83 -7.61 -2.17
CA HIS A 84 -11.80 -7.42 -1.14
C HIS A 84 -11.52 -5.94 -0.92
N ARG A 85 -11.29 -5.56 0.34
CA ARG A 85 -10.94 -4.20 0.76
C ARG A 85 -9.50 -4.13 1.24
N GLY A 86 -8.79 -3.10 0.80
CA GLY A 86 -7.43 -2.83 1.24
C GLY A 86 -7.44 -1.87 2.42
N HIS A 87 -6.59 -2.15 3.39
CA HIS A 87 -6.48 -1.38 4.62
C HIS A 87 -5.13 -0.66 4.61
N PRO A 88 -5.12 0.66 4.39
CA PRO A 88 -3.89 1.43 4.30
C PRO A 88 -3.39 1.83 5.69
N PHE A 89 -2.08 1.75 5.89
CA PHE A 89 -1.40 2.20 7.10
C PHE A 89 -0.20 3.08 6.74
N VAL A 90 0.08 4.06 7.58
CA VAL A 90 1.32 4.85 7.56
C VAL A 90 2.22 4.41 8.70
N ILE A 91 3.51 4.26 8.40
CA ILE A 91 4.54 3.89 9.37
C ILE A 91 5.30 5.15 9.73
N ARG A 92 5.41 5.42 11.03
CA ARG A 92 6.20 6.53 11.55
C ARG A 92 7.32 6.06 12.46
N VAL A 93 8.49 6.69 12.34
CA VAL A 93 9.65 6.47 13.21
C VAL A 93 9.99 7.79 13.89
N ASN A 94 9.93 7.81 15.23
CA ASN A 94 10.12 9.01 16.05
C ASN A 94 9.21 10.18 15.62
N GLY A 95 7.98 9.88 15.15
CA GLY A 95 6.99 10.87 14.69
C GLY A 95 7.08 11.25 13.20
N GLU A 96 8.18 10.92 12.52
CA GLU A 96 8.37 11.21 11.09
C GLU A 96 7.83 10.09 10.21
N LEU A 97 7.31 10.44 9.03
CA LEU A 97 6.84 9.46 8.06
C LEU A 97 8.02 8.62 7.55
N ALA A 98 7.93 7.31 7.73
CA ALA A 98 8.97 6.36 7.36
C ALA A 98 8.54 5.36 6.27
N GLY A 99 7.23 5.22 6.04
CA GLY A 99 6.71 4.33 5.01
C GLY A 99 5.20 4.16 5.08
N PHE A 100 4.71 3.18 4.33
CA PHE A 100 3.31 2.79 4.29
C PHE A 100 3.18 1.26 4.16
N ALA A 101 2.02 0.74 4.50
CA ALA A 101 1.64 -0.64 4.23
C ALA A 101 0.22 -0.68 3.69
N MET A 102 -0.02 -1.47 2.66
CA MET A 102 -1.36 -1.79 2.20
C MET A 102 -1.63 -3.24 2.53
N VAL A 103 -2.63 -3.49 3.37
CA VAL A 103 -2.89 -4.82 3.90
C VAL A 103 -4.23 -5.37 3.41
N LYS A 104 -4.23 -6.63 3.00
CA LYS A 104 -5.42 -7.38 2.57
C LYS A 104 -5.86 -8.32 3.68
N GLN A 105 -7.14 -8.36 3.99
CA GLN A 105 -7.68 -9.47 4.78
C GLN A 105 -7.65 -10.75 3.93
N MET A 106 -6.93 -11.77 4.40
CA MET A 106 -6.95 -13.09 3.77
C MET A 106 -8.12 -13.91 4.33
N THR A 107 -9.09 -14.25 3.49
CA THR A 107 -10.02 -15.34 3.79
C THR A 107 -9.23 -16.66 3.76
N GLY A 108 -9.31 -17.40 4.87
CA GLY A 108 -8.81 -18.77 4.97
C GLY A 108 -9.83 -19.78 4.49
#